data_AF-A0A949JEX2-F1
#
_entry.id   AF-A0A949JEX2-F1
#
_cell.length_a   1.000
_cell.length_b   1.000
_cell.length_c   1.000
_cell.angle_alpha   90.00
_cell.angle_beta   90.00
_cell.angle_gamma   90.00
#
_symmetry.space_group_name_H-M   'P 1'
#
loop_
_entity.id
_entity.type
_entity.pdbx_description
1 polymer ?
#
loop_
_entity_poly.entity_id
_entity_poly.type
_entity_poly.pdbx_seq_one_letter_code
_entity_poly.pdbx_strand_id
1 'polypeptide(L)'
;MDYWTGIITYFIFYLGVGTIIMHIAAHIAHYEDPAKSRAFVVSAFATVLIIFLGSLTTWGSVIALIAVVFVIKPVYETDWDGAVKGTAIYLICFSIVRFVFTYLSSKGFIPF
;
A
#
# COMPACT_ATOMS: atom_id res chain seq x y z
N MET A 1 -8.08 -23.72 5.20
CA MET A 1 -7.54 -23.08 3.98
C MET A 1 -6.09 -23.46 3.87
N ASP A 2 -5.63 -23.84 2.67
CA ASP A 2 -4.20 -24.05 2.45
C ASP A 2 -3.46 -22.73 2.65
N TYR A 3 -2.25 -22.80 3.24
CA TYR A 3 -1.41 -21.63 3.54
C TYR A 3 -1.25 -20.70 2.33
N TRP A 4 -1.11 -21.27 1.13
CA TRP A 4 -1.01 -20.55 -0.12
C TRP A 4 -2.28 -19.79 -0.51
N THR A 5 -3.46 -20.39 -0.28
CA THR A 5 -4.74 -19.72 -0.55
C THR A 5 -4.90 -18.48 0.34
N GLY A 6 -4.51 -18.58 1.62
CA GLY A 6 -4.52 -17.43 2.53
C GLY A 6 -3.64 -16.28 2.04
N ILE A 7 -2.38 -16.54 1.69
CA ILE A 7 -1.45 -15.52 1.18
C ILE A 7 -1.99 -14.84 -0.08
N ILE A 8 -2.53 -15.62 -1.03
CA ILE A 8 -3.07 -15.08 -2.29
C ILE A 8 -4.28 -14.17 -2.02
N THR A 9 -5.19 -14.58 -1.14
CA THR A 9 -6.36 -13.76 -0.78
C THR A 9 -5.93 -12.46 -0.09
N TYR A 10 -4.96 -12.52 0.83
CA TYR A 10 -4.37 -11.33 1.44
C TYR A 10 -3.71 -10.42 0.39
N PHE A 11 -2.95 -10.99 -0.54
CA PHE A 11 -2.30 -10.25 -1.63
C PHE A 11 -3.31 -9.49 -2.48
N ILE A 12 -4.35 -10.17 -2.98
CA ILE A 12 -5.37 -9.56 -3.85
C ILE A 12 -6.13 -8.46 -3.11
N PHE A 13 -6.47 -8.70 -1.84
CA PHE A 13 -7.16 -7.71 -1.02
C PHE A 13 -6.31 -6.44 -0.82
N TYR A 14 -5.06 -6.59 -0.36
CA TYR A 14 -4.18 -5.45 -0.14
C TYR A 14 -3.80 -4.74 -1.45
N LEU A 15 -3.69 -5.46 -2.56
CA LEU A 15 -3.49 -4.87 -3.88
C LEU A 15 -4.68 -4.01 -4.30
N GLY A 16 -5.91 -4.52 -4.17
CA GLY A 16 -7.12 -3.78 -4.52
C GLY A 16 -7.30 -2.53 -3.66
N VAL A 17 -7.22 -2.70 -2.34
CA VAL A 17 -7.38 -1.58 -1.40
C VAL A 17 -6.22 -0.58 -1.51
N GLY A 18 -4.99 -1.05 -1.62
CA GLY A 18 -3.82 -0.20 -1.83
C GLY A 18 -3.91 0.62 -3.12
N THR A 19 -4.45 0.05 -4.20
CA THR A 19 -4.65 0.78 -5.47
C THR A 19 -5.64 1.93 -5.29
N ILE A 20 -6.75 1.69 -4.58
CA ILE A 20 -7.75 2.73 -4.27
C ILE A 20 -7.13 3.83 -3.42
N ILE A 21 -6.40 3.45 -2.36
CA ILE A 21 -5.73 4.40 -1.46
C ILE A 21 -4.72 5.24 -2.24
N MET A 22 -3.89 4.61 -3.08
CA MET A 22 -2.88 5.33 -3.87
C MET A 22 -3.52 6.29 -4.87
N HIS A 23 -4.64 5.89 -5.49
CA HIS A 23 -5.39 6.76 -6.38
C HIS A 23 -5.93 7.99 -5.64
N ILE A 24 -6.48 7.81 -4.43
CA ILE A 24 -6.92 8.93 -3.58
C ILE A 24 -5.71 9.78 -3.14
N ALA A 25 -4.61 9.15 -2.75
CA ALA A 25 -3.40 9.85 -2.34
C ALA A 25 -2.82 10.72 -3.47
N ALA A 26 -2.82 10.22 -4.70
CA ALA A 26 -2.41 10.96 -5.89
C ALA A 26 -3.30 12.19 -6.15
N HIS A 27 -4.61 12.07 -5.92
CA HIS A 27 -5.54 13.19 -6.03
C HIS A 27 -5.31 14.25 -4.94
N ILE A 28 -5.11 13.83 -3.69
CA ILE A 28 -4.85 14.75 -2.56
C ILE A 28 -3.48 15.43 -2.70
N ALA A 29 -2.48 14.70 -3.20
CA ALA A 29 -1.14 15.22 -3.44
C ALA A 29 -1.01 16.02 -4.75
N HIS A 30 -2.11 16.21 -5.49
CA HIS A 30 -2.16 16.97 -6.75
C HIS A 30 -1.15 16.50 -7.80
N TYR A 31 -1.04 15.18 -8.01
CA TYR A 31 -0.22 14.64 -9.09
C TYR A 31 -0.83 14.98 -10.46
N GLU A 32 0.04 15.24 -11.45
CA GLU A 32 -0.38 15.71 -12.78
C GLU A 32 -1.28 14.71 -13.51
N ASP A 33 -1.03 13.41 -13.34
CA ASP A 33 -1.86 12.34 -13.89
C ASP A 33 -2.10 11.22 -12.85
N PRO A 34 -3.20 11.29 -12.08
CA PRO A 34 -3.54 10.28 -11.07
C PRO A 34 -4.15 9.01 -11.68
N ALA A 35 -3.69 8.57 -12.86
CA ALA A 35 -4.19 7.38 -13.55
C ALA A 35 -4.23 6.14 -12.64
N LYS A 36 -5.33 5.38 -12.72
CA LYS A 36 -5.51 4.14 -11.95
C LYS A 36 -4.43 3.09 -12.25
N SER A 37 -3.91 3.05 -13.47
CA SER A 37 -2.83 2.15 -13.87
C SER A 37 -1.52 2.45 -13.13
N ARG A 38 -1.18 3.72 -12.94
CA ARG A 38 -0.02 4.16 -12.15
C ARG A 38 -0.20 3.81 -10.67
N ALA A 39 -1.39 4.05 -10.13
CA ALA A 39 -1.74 3.68 -8.75
C ALA A 39 -1.62 2.17 -8.50
N PHE A 40 -2.03 1.36 -9.48
CA PHE A 40 -1.90 -0.10 -9.43
C PHE A 40 -0.44 -0.54 -9.39
N VAL A 41 0.43 0.05 -10.20
CA VAL A 41 1.88 -0.28 -10.21
C VAL A 41 2.51 0.02 -8.86
N VAL A 42 2.27 1.20 -8.29
CA VAL A 42 2.76 1.57 -6.96
C VAL A 42 2.22 0.60 -5.90
N SER A 43 0.91 0.33 -5.93
CA SER A 43 0.30 -0.57 -4.95
C SER A 43 0.80 -2.02 -5.09
N ALA A 44 1.05 -2.50 -6.30
CA ALA A 44 1.60 -3.83 -6.52
C ALA A 44 2.99 -3.96 -5.89
N PHE A 45 3.86 -2.97 -6.14
CA PHE A 45 5.18 -2.91 -5.52
C PHE A 45 5.09 -2.82 -4.00
N ALA A 46 4.24 -1.94 -3.46
CA ALA A 46 4.04 -1.78 -2.02
C ALA A 46 3.54 -3.07 -1.37
N THR A 47 2.54 -3.74 -1.95
CA THR A 47 1.99 -5.00 -1.43
C THR A 47 3.03 -6.12 -1.42
N VAL A 48 3.83 -6.25 -2.47
CA VAL A 48 4.94 -7.22 -2.50
C VAL A 48 5.93 -6.91 -1.39
N LEU A 49 6.39 -5.66 -1.26
CA LEU A 49 7.33 -5.26 -0.21
C LEU A 49 6.78 -5.51 1.19
N ILE A 50 5.50 -5.29 1.44
CA ILE A 50 4.87 -5.56 2.74
C ILE A 50 4.85 -7.06 3.06
N ILE A 51 4.55 -7.91 2.09
CA ILE A 51 4.50 -9.36 2.32
C ILE A 51 5.91 -9.91 2.57
N PHE A 52 6.90 -9.46 1.80
CA PHE A 52 8.28 -9.92 1.89
C PHE A 52 9.06 -9.31 3.06
N LEU A 53 8.94 -8.00 3.29
CA LEU A 53 9.73 -7.27 4.31
C LEU A 53 8.95 -7.00 5.59
N GLY A 54 7.64 -6.77 5.50
CA GLY A 54 6.78 -6.50 6.66
C GLY A 54 6.58 -7.72 7.57
N SER A 55 6.88 -8.92 7.08
CA SER A 55 6.93 -10.16 7.86
C SER A 55 8.24 -10.35 8.62
N LEU A 56 9.29 -9.57 8.32
CA LEU A 56 10.64 -9.83 8.80
C LEU A 56 11.00 -9.02 10.06
N THR A 57 10.76 -7.69 10.10
CA THR A 57 11.07 -6.83 11.27
C THR A 57 10.42 -5.44 11.18
N THR A 58 10.42 -4.67 12.27
CA THR A 58 10.08 -3.21 12.28
C THR A 58 10.93 -2.41 11.28
N TRP A 59 12.21 -2.76 11.14
CA TRP A 59 13.11 -2.16 10.15
C TRP A 59 12.69 -2.46 8.71
N GLY A 60 12.13 -3.64 8.45
CA GLY A 60 11.54 -4.01 7.16
C GLY A 60 10.42 -3.06 6.73
N SER A 61 9.65 -2.52 7.69
CA SER A 61 8.61 -1.52 7.39
C SER A 61 9.20 -0.17 6.98
N VAL A 62 10.31 0.25 7.58
CA VAL A 62 11.01 1.50 7.22
C VAL A 62 11.65 1.37 5.83
N ILE A 63 12.25 0.22 5.53
CA ILE A 63 12.84 -0.04 4.21
C ILE A 63 11.75 -0.07 3.12
N ALA A 64 10.62 -0.73 3.39
CA ALA A 64 9.48 -0.72 2.47
C ALA A 64 8.96 0.70 2.21
N LEU A 65 8.93 1.54 3.24
CA LEU A 65 8.54 2.95 3.14
C LEU A 65 9.45 3.73 2.19
N ILE A 66 10.77 3.61 2.39
CA ILE A 66 11.76 4.25 1.51
C ILE A 66 11.58 3.76 0.07
N ALA A 67 11.48 2.44 -0.13
CA ALA A 67 11.32 1.85 -1.45
C ALA A 67 10.05 2.35 -2.17
N VAL A 68 8.92 2.50 -1.47
CA VAL A 68 7.69 3.03 -2.04
C VAL A 68 7.85 4.48 -2.53
N VAL A 69 8.57 5.34 -1.78
CA VAL A 69 8.88 6.71 -2.25
C VAL A 69 9.64 6.66 -3.58
N PHE A 70 10.64 5.79 -3.68
CA PHE A 70 11.44 5.62 -4.90
C PHE A 70 10.66 5.04 -6.08
N VAL A 71 9.52 4.38 -5.85
CA VAL A 71 8.60 3.93 -6.91
C VAL A 71 7.63 5.05 -7.30
N ILE A 72 7.09 5.80 -6.33
CA ILE A 72 6.13 6.88 -6.58
C ILE A 72 6.74 7.97 -7.44
N LYS A 73 7.96 8.40 -7.13
CA LYS A 73 8.64 9.47 -7.86
C LYS A 73 8.68 9.23 -9.39
N PRO A 74 9.26 8.13 -9.92
CA PRO A 74 9.30 7.89 -11.35
C PRO A 74 7.94 7.53 -11.94
N VAL A 75 7.03 6.88 -11.19
CA VAL A 75 5.71 6.48 -11.71
C VAL A 75 4.79 7.69 -11.90
N TYR A 76 4.87 8.68 -11.02
CA TYR A 76 4.04 9.89 -11.09
C TYR A 76 4.78 11.11 -11.64
N GLU A 77 6.06 10.95 -12.04
CA GLU A 77 6.91 12.03 -12.55
C GLU A 77 6.90 13.28 -11.64
N THR A 78 6.74 13.06 -10.34
CA THR A 78 6.59 14.13 -9.33
C THR A 78 7.95 14.54 -8.75
N ASP A 79 7.99 15.74 -8.18
CA ASP A 79 9.09 16.18 -7.32
C ASP A 79 9.20 15.33 -6.06
N TRP A 80 10.37 15.39 -5.41
CA TRP A 80 10.65 14.68 -4.16
C TRP A 80 9.68 15.06 -3.03
N ASP A 81 9.30 16.34 -2.94
CA ASP A 81 8.31 16.79 -1.95
C ASP A 81 6.93 16.15 -2.20
N GLY A 82 6.48 16.13 -3.45
CA GLY A 82 5.23 15.48 -3.85
C GLY A 82 5.26 13.96 -3.63
N ALA A 83 6.37 13.30 -3.94
CA ALA A 83 6.56 11.86 -3.67
C ALA A 83 6.46 11.54 -2.18
N VAL A 84 7.11 12.33 -1.32
CA VAL A 84 7.06 12.16 0.14
C VAL A 84 5.64 12.39 0.65
N LYS A 85 4.95 13.45 0.20
CA LYS A 85 3.57 13.75 0.60
C LYS A 85 2.59 12.64 0.22
N GLY A 86 2.61 12.18 -1.03
CA GLY A 86 1.73 11.10 -1.46
C GLY A 86 2.05 9.77 -0.78
N THR A 87 3.34 9.49 -0.52
CA THR A 87 3.73 8.32 0.29
C THR A 87 3.18 8.40 1.71
N ALA A 88 3.29 9.56 2.36
CA ALA A 88 2.75 9.76 3.70
C ALA A 88 1.23 9.56 3.74
N ILE A 89 0.49 10.15 2.79
CA ILE A 89 -0.96 9.98 2.68
C ILE A 89 -1.32 8.51 2.46
N TYR A 90 -0.66 7.86 1.50
CA TYR A 90 -0.85 6.44 1.22
C TYR A 90 -0.69 5.58 2.49
N LEU A 91 0.38 5.82 3.25
CA LEU A 91 0.68 5.05 4.45
C LEU A 91 -0.28 5.29 5.60
N ILE A 92 -0.71 6.54 5.82
CA ILE A 92 -1.70 6.86 6.85
C ILE A 92 -3.00 6.13 6.54
N CYS A 93 -3.50 6.25 5.30
CA CYS A 93 -4.71 5.56 4.86
C CYS A 93 -4.57 4.03 4.93
N PHE A 94 -3.44 3.49 4.46
CA PHE A 94 -3.17 2.05 4.48
C PHE A 94 -3.11 1.51 5.91
N SER A 95 -2.50 2.26 6.85
CA SER A 95 -2.42 1.88 8.25
C SER A 95 -3.78 1.87 8.92
N ILE A 96 -4.65 2.85 8.63
CA ILE A 96 -6.03 2.89 9.12
C ILE A 96 -6.81 1.67 8.62
N VAL A 97 -6.75 1.39 7.30
CA VAL A 97 -7.42 0.22 6.71
C VAL A 97 -6.91 -1.07 7.36
N ARG A 98 -5.60 -1.25 7.45
CA ARG A 98 -4.99 -2.43 8.06
C ARG A 98 -5.45 -2.60 9.51
N PHE A 99 -5.49 -1.52 10.30
CA PHE A 99 -5.95 -1.55 11.68
C PHE A 99 -7.42 -1.97 11.79
N VAL A 100 -8.30 -1.33 11.00
CA VAL A 100 -9.74 -1.67 10.96
C VAL A 100 -9.94 -3.13 10.57
N PHE A 101 -9.22 -3.60 9.55
CA PHE A 101 -9.34 -4.97 9.06
C PHE A 101 -8.86 -5.99 10.09
N THR A 102 -7.70 -5.73 10.71
CA THR A 102 -7.16 -6.57 11.80
C THR A 102 -8.13 -6.62 12.98
N TYR A 103 -8.71 -5.48 13.35
CA TYR A 103 -9.70 -5.40 14.42
C TYR A 103 -10.96 -6.21 14.09
N LEU A 104 -11.54 -6.04 12.90
CA LEU A 104 -12.74 -6.75 12.47
C LEU A 104 -12.52 -8.27 12.35
N SER A 105 -11.36 -8.69 11.84
CA SER A 105 -10.94 -10.10 11.81
C SER A 105 -10.79 -10.68 13.22
N SER A 106 -10.17 -9.95 14.17
CA SER A 106 -10.03 -10.41 15.57
C SER A 106 -11.37 -10.59 16.30
N LYS A 107 -12.44 -9.98 15.80
CA LYS A 107 -13.80 -10.10 16.31
C LYS A 107 -14.65 -11.14 15.56
N GLY A 108 -14.06 -11.83 14.58
CA GLY A 108 -14.74 -12.86 13.79
C GLY A 108 -15.73 -12.32 12.75
N PHE A 109 -15.77 -11.00 12.51
CA PHE A 109 -16.65 -10.42 11.47
C PHE A 109 -16.17 -10.71 10.06
N ILE A 110 -14.86 -10.95 9.89
CA ILE A 110 -14.26 -11.21 8.60
C ILE A 110 -13.45 -12.52 8.71
N PRO A 111 -13.83 -13.57 7.96
CA PRO A 111 -13.19 -14.88 8.06
C PRO A 111 -11.88 -14.86 7.27
N PHE A 112 -10.79 -14.52 7.94
CA PHE A 112 -9.42 -14.62 7.43
C PHE A 112 -8.48 -15.20 8.48
#